data_AF-A0A7J5U4X9-F1
#
_entry.id   AF-A0A7J5U4X9-F1
#
_cell.length_a   1.000
_cell.length_b   1.000
_cell.length_c   1.000
_cell.angle_alpha   90.00
_cell.angle_beta   90.00
_cell.angle_gamma   90.00
#
_symmetry.space_group_name_H-M   'P 1'
#
loop_
_entity.id
_entity.type
_entity.pdbx_description
1 polymer ?
#
loop_
_entity_poly.entity_id
_entity_poly.type
_entity_poly.pdbx_seq_one_letter_code
_entity_poly.pdbx_strand_id
1 'polypeptide(L)' 'MSVQEIEIAISQLSDQEKWQLSDWFTEYMNQQWDKQLEEDAVTGRLDHLIRDAKEEIRKGDFKPL' A
#
# COMPACT_ATOMS: atom_id res chain seq x y z
N MET A 1 -18.87 3.21 -14.80
CA MET A 1 -18.82 1.96 -14.04
C MET A 1 -18.70 2.31 -12.58
N SER A 2 -19.67 1.92 -11.75
CA SER A 2 -19.61 2.12 -10.31
C SER A 2 -18.81 1.00 -9.64
N VAL A 3 -18.39 1.21 -8.40
CA VAL A 3 -17.77 0.14 -7.59
C VAL A 3 -18.74 -1.03 -7.42
N GLN A 4 -20.04 -0.75 -7.22
CA GLN A 4 -21.04 -1.82 -7.13
C GLN A 4 -21.15 -2.66 -8.40
N GLU A 5 -21.06 -2.04 -9.59
CA GLU A 5 -21.07 -2.77 -10.86
C GLU A 5 -19.84 -3.71 -10.98
N ILE A 6 -18.68 -3.27 -10.49
CA ILE A 6 -17.46 -4.07 -10.47
C ILE A 6 -17.59 -5.23 -9.47
N GLU A 7 -18.11 -5.00 -8.27
CA GLU A 7 -18.33 -6.05 -7.27
C GLU A 7 -19.27 -7.15 -7.80
N ILE A 8 -20.35 -6.75 -8.50
CA ILE A 8 -21.26 -7.68 -9.15
C ILE A 8 -20.53 -8.49 -10.23
N ALA A 9 -19.71 -7.84 -11.07
CA ALA A 9 -18.94 -8.54 -12.10
C ALA A 9 -17.93 -9.54 -11.49
N ILE A 10 -17.24 -9.16 -10.41
CA ILE A 10 -16.32 -10.03 -9.68
C ILE A 10 -17.05 -11.23 -9.08
N SER A 11 -18.28 -11.04 -8.59
CA SER A 11 -19.07 -12.14 -8.01
C SER A 11 -19.40 -13.25 -9.02
N GLN A 12 -19.46 -12.90 -10.31
CA GLN A 12 -19.76 -13.82 -11.42
C GLN A 12 -18.55 -14.60 -11.93
N LEU A 13 -17.34 -14.25 -11.50
CA LEU A 13 -16.11 -14.95 -11.87
C LEU A 13 -16.05 -16.34 -11.23
N SER A 14 -15.40 -17.28 -11.93
CA SER A 14 -14.97 -18.54 -11.33
C SER A 14 -13.93 -18.31 -10.23
N ASP A 15 -13.73 -19.30 -9.36
CA ASP A 15 -12.74 -19.18 -8.27
C ASP A 15 -11.32 -18.96 -8.82
N GLN A 16 -10.97 -19.59 -9.94
CA GLN A 16 -9.67 -19.39 -10.60
C GLN A 16 -9.50 -17.94 -11.07
N GLU A 17 -10.52 -17.38 -11.72
CA GLU A 17 -10.49 -16.00 -12.20
C GLU A 17 -10.44 -15.00 -11.04
N LYS A 18 -11.09 -15.29 -9.91
CA LYS A 18 -11.00 -14.47 -8.69
C LYS A 18 -9.57 -14.43 -8.14
N TRP A 19 -8.88 -15.57 -8.10
CA TRP A 19 -7.48 -15.63 -7.68
C TRP A 19 -6.57 -14.85 -8.64
N GLN A 20 -6.73 -15.03 -9.95
CA GLN A 20 -5.97 -14.27 -10.95
C GLN A 20 -6.20 -12.76 -10.84
N LEU A 21 -7.46 -12.34 -10.63
CA LEU A 21 -7.79 -10.93 -10.41
C LEU A 21 -7.15 -10.41 -9.11
N SER A 22 -7.19 -11.19 -8.04
CA SER A 22 -6.59 -10.82 -6.76
C SER A 22 -5.09 -10.58 -6.91
N ASP A 23 -4.36 -11.49 -7.55
CA ASP A 23 -2.91 -11.36 -7.75
C ASP A 23 -2.57 -10.10 -8.55
N TRP A 24 -3.29 -9.86 -9.65
CA TRP A 24 -3.12 -8.65 -10.45
C TRP A 24 -3.45 -7.38 -9.67
N PHE A 25 -4.56 -7.38 -8.91
CA PHE A 25 -5.00 -6.20 -8.18
C PHE A 25 -4.06 -5.85 -7.03
N THR A 26 -3.51 -6.85 -6.34
CA THR A 26 -2.46 -6.65 -5.33
C THR A 26 -1.25 -5.96 -5.95
N GLU A 27 -0.76 -6.43 -7.10
CA GLU A 27 0.38 -5.81 -7.78
C GLU A 27 0.06 -4.38 -8.23
N TYR A 28 -1.13 -4.16 -8.80
CA TYR A 28 -1.58 -2.82 -9.18
C TYR A 28 -1.61 -1.87 -7.98
N MET A 29 -2.13 -2.31 -6.84
CA MET A 29 -2.20 -1.50 -5.62
C MET A 29 -0.82 -1.23 -5.01
N ASN A 30 0.10 -2.19 -5.08
CA ASN A 30 1.50 -1.98 -4.66
C ASN A 30 2.15 -0.87 -5.50
N GLN A 31 1.97 -0.88 -6.82
CA GLN A 31 2.51 0.17 -7.69
C GLN A 31 1.91 1.56 -7.39
N GLN A 32 0.61 1.63 -7.05
CA GLN A 32 0.01 2.90 -6.61
C GLN A 32 0.60 3.35 -5.27
N TRP A 33 0.85 2.43 -4.36
CA TRP A 33 1.46 2.74 -3.07
C TRP A 33 2.90 3.22 -3.22
N ASP A 34 3.72 2.59 -4.06
CA ASP A 34 5.09 3.01 -4.35
C ASP A 34 5.11 4.45 -4.87
N LYS A 35 4.25 4.76 -5.85
CA LYS A 35 4.12 6.12 -6.39
C LYS A 35 3.74 7.14 -5.31
N GLN A 36 2.75 6.82 -4.48
CA GLN A 36 2.32 7.71 -3.40
C GLN A 36 3.45 7.92 -2.37
N LEU A 37 4.18 6.86 -2.03
CA LEU A 37 5.30 6.92 -1.10
C LEU A 37 6.40 7.85 -1.64
N GLU A 38 6.73 7.74 -2.93
CA GLU A 38 7.69 8.63 -3.59
C GLU A 38 7.23 10.09 -3.55
N GLU A 39 5.97 10.37 -3.86
CA GLU A 39 5.40 11.72 -3.80
C GLU A 39 5.42 12.29 -2.36
N ASP A 40 5.01 11.49 -1.38
CA ASP A 40 5.03 11.87 0.04
C ASP A 40 6.47 12.10 0.54
N ALA A 41 7.45 11.35 0.02
CA ALA A 41 8.87 11.56 0.31
C ALA A 41 9.39 12.87 -0.30
N VAL A 42 9.07 13.15 -1.57
CA VAL A 42 9.51 14.39 -2.27
C VAL A 42 8.88 15.63 -1.64
N THR A 43 7.64 15.54 -1.18
CA THR A 43 6.92 16.66 -0.54
C THR A 43 7.31 16.88 0.92
N GLY A 44 8.18 16.04 1.50
CA GLY A 44 8.62 16.13 2.89
C GLY A 44 7.53 15.72 3.91
N ARG A 45 6.44 15.11 3.45
CA ARG A 45 5.34 14.67 4.33
C ARG A 45 5.81 13.62 5.33
N LEU A 46 6.81 12.82 4.95
CA LEU A 46 7.40 11.77 5.78
C LEU A 46 8.48 12.27 6.75
N ASP A 47 8.89 13.54 6.67
CA ASP A 47 10.01 14.08 7.45
C ASP A 47 9.79 13.96 8.96
N HIS A 48 8.54 14.11 9.41
CA HIS A 48 8.18 13.97 10.81
C HIS A 48 8.43 12.54 11.32
N LEU A 49 8.04 11.53 10.53
CA LEU A 49 8.27 10.12 10.87
C LEU A 49 9.77 9.81 10.93
N ILE A 50 10.54 10.34 9.98
CA ILE A 50 12.01 10.18 9.96
C ILE A 50 12.65 10.81 11.20
N ARG A 51 12.21 12.00 11.60
CA ARG A 51 12.70 12.66 12.81
C ARG A 51 12.37 11.84 14.05
N ASP A 52 11.13 11.38 14.18
CA ASP A 52 10.67 10.67 15.36
C ASP A 52 11.40 9.32 15.49
N ALA A 53 11.56 8.59 14.37
CA ALA A 53 12.36 7.36 14.32
C ALA A 53 13.84 7.60 14.71
N LYS A 54 14.44 8.71 14.29
CA LYS A 54 15.82 9.08 14.69
C LYS A 54 15.92 9.32 16.20
N GLU A 55 14.91 9.94 16.82
CA GLU A 55 14.90 10.17 18.27
C GLU A 55 14.72 8.86 19.05
N GLU A 56 13.87 7.95 18.59
CA GLU A 56 13.69 6.61 19.19
C GLU A 56 14.98 5.79 19.12
N ILE A 57 15.64 5.77 17.97
CA ILE A 57 16.94 5.10 17.79
C ILE A 57 17.99 5.68 18.77
N ARG A 58 18.06 7.01 18.92
CA ARG A 58 18.99 7.65 19.87
C ARG A 58 18.70 7.29 21.32
N LYS A 59 17.44 7.07 21.68
CA LYS A 59 17.01 6.63 23.01
C LYS A 59 17.27 5.13 23.24
N GLY A 60 17.63 4.37 22.21
CA GLY A 60 17.72 2.92 22.27
C GLY A 60 16.36 2.24 22.35
N ASP A 61 15.28 2.96 22.04
CA ASP A 61 13.90 2.47 22.09
C ASP A 61 13.49 1.97 20.70
N PHE A 62 14.14 0.91 20.24
CA PHE A 62 13.83 0.27 18.97
C PHE A 62 14.00 -1.25 19.08
N LYS A 63 13.23 -1.98 18.29
CA LYS A 63 13.36 -3.44 18.19
C LYS A 63 14.38 -3.76 17.08
N PRO A 64 15.44 -4.54 17.37
CA PRO A 64 16.33 -5.05 16.32
C PRO A 64 15.54 -5.88 15.30
N LEU A 65 15.92 -5.77 14.04
CA LEU A 65 15.38 -6.54 12.92
C LEU A 65 15.64 -8.04 13.10
#